data_AF-A0A8S3RSP9-F1
#
_entry.id   AF-A0A8S3RSP9-F1
#
_cell.length_a   1.000
_cell.length_b   1.000
_cell.length_c   1.000
_cell.angle_alpha   90.00
_cell.angle_beta   90.00
_cell.angle_gamma   90.00
#
_symmetry.space_group_name_H-M   'P 1'
#
loop_
_entity.id
_entity.type
_entity.pdbx_description
1 polymer ?
#
loop_
_entity_poly.entity_id
_entity_poly.type
_entity_poly.pdbx_seq_one_letter_code
_entity_poly.pdbx_strand_id
1 'polypeptide(L)'
;MPPIRRTVKNVIHNYSEAQVKVREATSNDPWGPSSTLMSEIADLTYNVVAFTEIMQMIWKRLNDHGKNWRHVYKSLMLLDYIIKTGSEKVAQQCKENIFAIQTLRDFQYIESNQDKGINVREKAKQLVALLKDDQRLRNERAKALKAKERLALNAIGIGADDKVRYGRGSRICPPEQEEEVTLTHMEMGVKVVCTVMHVSS
;
A
#
# COMPACT_ATOMS: atom_id res chain seq x y z
N MET A 1 -14.87 -11.42 27.45
CA MET A 1 -14.04 -10.27 27.85
C MET A 1 -12.63 -10.46 27.28
N PRO A 2 -12.17 -9.63 26.33
CA PRO A 2 -10.81 -9.71 25.82
C PRO A 2 -9.82 -9.16 26.87
N PRO A 3 -8.58 -9.69 26.95
CA PRO A 3 -7.65 -9.40 28.03
C PRO A 3 -7.11 -7.95 27.97
N ILE A 4 -7.30 -7.26 29.09
CA ILE A 4 -6.98 -5.86 29.45
C ILE A 4 -5.51 -5.42 29.17
N ARG A 5 -4.61 -6.35 28.84
CA ARG A 5 -3.18 -6.06 28.67
C ARG A 5 -2.81 -5.27 27.41
N ARG A 6 -3.69 -5.16 26.40
CA ARG A 6 -3.42 -4.34 25.20
C ARG A 6 -3.76 -2.86 25.41
N THR A 7 -4.78 -2.56 26.20
CA THR A 7 -5.24 -1.18 26.46
C THR A 7 -4.20 -0.34 27.20
N VAL A 8 -3.38 -0.96 28.05
CA VAL A 8 -2.37 -0.25 28.87
C VAL A 8 -1.10 0.13 28.08
N LYS A 9 -0.81 -0.53 26.95
CA LYS A 9 0.36 -0.17 26.11
C LYS A 9 0.13 1.01 25.16
N ASN A 10 -1.11 1.51 25.05
CA ASN A 10 -1.41 2.72 24.27
C ASN A 10 -1.31 4.02 25.10
N VAL A 11 -1.43 3.93 26.43
CA VAL A 11 -1.38 5.09 27.35
C VAL A 11 0.07 5.55 27.62
N ILE A 12 1.07 4.71 27.32
CA ILE A 12 2.48 4.99 27.68
C ILE A 12 3.24 5.69 26.53
N HIS A 13 2.61 5.93 25.37
CA HIS A 13 3.25 6.64 24.24
C HIS A 13 2.40 7.72 23.56
N ASN A 14 1.19 8.03 24.03
CA ASN A 14 0.28 9.04 23.44
C ASN A 14 0.30 9.04 21.89
N TYR A 15 0.21 7.86 21.27
CA TYR A 15 0.08 7.82 19.80
C TYR A 15 -1.22 8.49 19.40
N SER A 16 -1.15 9.40 18.44
CA SER A 16 -2.34 10.05 17.87
C SER A 16 -3.23 9.02 17.17
N GLU A 17 -4.50 9.36 16.94
CA GLU A 17 -5.42 8.51 16.18
C GLU A 17 -4.84 8.15 14.80
N ALA A 18 -4.21 9.11 14.12
CA ALA A 18 -3.57 8.91 12.83
C ALA A 18 -2.43 7.89 12.91
N GLN A 19 -1.58 7.98 13.93
CA GLN A 19 -0.49 7.01 14.14
C GLN A 19 -1.00 5.62 14.45
N VAL A 20 -2.08 5.50 15.24
CA VAL A 20 -2.71 4.20 15.54
C VAL A 20 -3.22 3.55 14.26
N LYS A 21 -3.97 4.29 13.44
CA LYS A 21 -4.53 3.78 12.17
C LYS A 21 -3.45 3.34 11.19
N VAL A 22 -2.38 4.12 11.02
CA VAL A 22 -1.28 3.74 10.12
C VAL A 22 -0.56 2.50 10.64
N ARG A 23 -0.31 2.40 11.95
CA ARG A 23 0.33 1.21 12.54
C ARG A 23 -0.50 -0.04 12.36
N GLU A 24 -1.82 0.08 12.44
CA GLU A 24 -2.75 -1.01 12.16
C GLU A 24 -2.74 -1.38 10.67
N ALA A 25 -2.84 -0.39 9.78
CA ALA A 25 -2.80 -0.62 8.33
C ALA A 25 -1.50 -1.26 7.86
N THR A 26 -0.37 -0.97 8.54
CA THR A 26 0.95 -1.52 8.25
C THR A 26 1.39 -2.57 9.28
N SER A 27 0.46 -3.30 9.90
CA SER A 27 0.79 -4.37 10.86
C SER A 27 1.51 -5.55 10.18
N ASN A 28 2.16 -6.43 10.96
CA ASN A 28 2.82 -7.63 10.43
C ASN A 28 1.86 -8.81 10.17
N ASP A 29 0.55 -8.57 10.24
CA ASP A 29 -0.46 -9.60 9.99
C ASP A 29 -0.43 -10.06 8.53
N PRO A 30 -0.81 -11.33 8.24
CA PRO A 30 -0.71 -11.89 6.88
C PRO A 30 -1.70 -11.29 5.88
N TRP A 31 -2.71 -10.54 6.36
CA TRP A 31 -3.70 -9.86 5.52
C TRP A 31 -3.34 -8.38 5.28
N GLY A 32 -3.78 -7.86 4.14
CA GLY A 32 -3.66 -6.45 3.80
C GLY A 32 -4.58 -5.54 4.63
N PRO A 33 -4.35 -4.22 4.61
CA PRO A 33 -5.24 -3.25 5.25
C PRO A 33 -6.63 -3.25 4.61
N SER A 34 -7.68 -3.04 5.41
CA SER A 34 -9.04 -2.92 4.90
C SER A 34 -9.22 -1.61 4.11
N SER A 35 -10.09 -1.62 3.09
CA SER A 35 -10.38 -0.42 2.30
C SER A 35 -10.93 0.72 3.15
N THR A 36 -11.74 0.40 4.17
CA THR A 36 -12.29 1.39 5.11
C THR A 36 -11.19 2.08 5.89
N LEU A 37 -10.26 1.31 6.47
CA LEU A 37 -9.12 1.87 7.22
C LEU A 37 -8.23 2.75 6.34
N MET A 38 -7.94 2.31 5.10
CA MET A 38 -7.19 3.14 4.15
C MET A 38 -7.93 4.42 3.76
N SER A 39 -9.25 4.35 3.60
CA SER A 39 -10.08 5.53 3.32
C SER A 39 -10.03 6.55 4.45
N GLU A 40 -10.16 6.10 5.70
CA GLU A 40 -10.06 6.96 6.87
C GLU A 40 -8.68 7.62 6.98
N ILE A 41 -7.60 6.87 6.73
CA ILE A 41 -6.24 7.44 6.68
C ILE A 41 -6.13 8.47 5.55
N ALA A 42 -6.71 8.19 4.37
CA ALA A 42 -6.72 9.13 3.25
C ALA A 42 -7.42 10.44 3.63
N ASP A 43 -8.52 10.40 4.38
CA ASP A 43 -9.21 11.60 4.86
C ASP A 43 -8.39 12.37 5.89
N LEU A 44 -7.68 11.67 6.78
CA LEU A 44 -6.78 12.31 7.74
C LEU A 44 -5.59 13.03 7.08
N THR A 45 -5.20 12.68 5.85
CA THR A 45 -4.09 13.36 5.14
C THR A 45 -4.38 14.83 4.80
N TYR A 46 -5.63 15.29 4.90
CA TYR A 46 -5.99 16.70 4.74
C TYR A 46 -5.69 17.54 5.99
N ASN A 47 -5.55 16.92 7.15
CA ASN A 47 -5.12 17.59 8.38
C ASN A 47 -3.58 17.69 8.42
N VAL A 48 -3.03 18.88 8.62
CA VAL A 48 -1.58 19.14 8.53
C VAL A 48 -0.76 18.37 9.59
N VAL A 49 -1.28 18.26 10.81
CA VAL A 49 -0.61 17.54 11.91
C VAL A 49 -0.64 16.04 11.63
N ALA A 50 -1.83 15.49 11.36
CA ALA A 50 -1.99 14.08 11.05
C ALA A 50 -1.20 13.67 9.79
N PHE A 51 -1.17 14.51 8.76
CA PHE A 51 -0.38 14.30 7.54
C PHE A 51 1.09 14.01 7.88
N THR A 52 1.71 14.85 8.72
CA THR A 52 3.11 14.71 9.10
C THR A 52 3.34 13.38 9.80
N GLU A 53 2.46 13.02 10.74
CA GLU A 53 2.55 11.76 11.49
C GLU A 53 2.34 10.52 10.61
N ILE A 54 1.38 10.57 9.68
CA ILE A 54 1.08 9.50 8.73
C ILE A 54 2.31 9.25 7.84
N MET A 55 2.83 10.30 7.21
CA MET A 55 3.96 10.19 6.31
C MET A 55 5.22 9.71 7.05
N GLN A 56 5.52 10.26 8.23
CA GLN A 56 6.66 9.80 9.05
C GLN A 56 6.57 8.30 9.39
N MET A 57 5.38 7.81 9.77
CA MET A 57 5.21 6.40 10.08
C MET A 57 5.35 5.50 8.84
N ILE A 58 4.81 5.92 7.69
CA ILE A 58 4.95 5.20 6.42
C ILE A 58 6.44 5.10 6.03
N TRP A 59 7.18 6.21 6.05
CA TRP A 59 8.60 6.20 5.71
C TRP A 59 9.43 5.34 6.66
N LYS A 60 9.10 5.37 7.96
CA LYS A 60 9.73 4.48 8.95
C LYS A 60 9.53 3.00 8.60
N ARG A 61 8.31 2.62 8.18
CA ARG A 61 7.97 1.24 7.83
C ARG A 61 8.50 0.80 6.46
N LEU A 62 8.66 1.73 5.52
CA LEU A 62 9.31 1.45 4.23
C LEU A 62 10.79 1.12 4.38
N ASN A 63 11.45 1.66 5.41
CA ASN A 63 12.84 1.34 5.76
C ASN A 63 13.00 0.08 6.63
N ASP A 64 11.96 -0.74 6.83
CA ASP A 64 12.11 -2.06 7.45
C ASP A 64 12.79 -3.06 6.48
N HIS A 65 13.42 -4.10 7.02
CA HIS A 65 14.16 -5.11 6.23
C HIS A 65 13.88 -6.55 6.68
N GLY A 66 14.26 -7.51 5.84
CA GLY A 66 14.23 -8.95 6.15
C GLY A 66 12.86 -9.45 6.57
N LYS A 67 12.77 -10.08 7.75
CA LYS A 67 11.55 -10.68 8.31
C LYS A 67 10.35 -9.73 8.44
N ASN A 68 10.59 -8.41 8.41
CA ASN A 68 9.57 -7.38 8.49
C ASN A 68 9.06 -6.93 7.10
N TRP A 69 9.28 -7.72 6.04
CA TRP A 69 8.86 -7.40 4.67
C TRP A 69 7.37 -7.02 4.53
N ARG A 70 6.48 -7.54 5.40
CA ARG A 70 5.05 -7.18 5.39
C ARG A 70 4.81 -5.72 5.76
N HIS A 71 5.61 -5.16 6.67
CA HIS A 71 5.56 -3.73 6.97
C HIS A 71 5.84 -2.90 5.72
N VAL A 72 6.91 -3.26 4.98
CA VAL A 72 7.30 -2.58 3.74
C VAL A 72 6.18 -2.71 2.70
N TYR A 73 5.72 -3.94 2.45
CA TYR A 73 4.69 -4.22 1.45
C TYR A 73 3.37 -3.50 1.76
N LYS A 74 2.86 -3.60 3.00
CA LYS A 74 1.61 -2.95 3.41
C LYS A 74 1.73 -1.43 3.45
N SER A 75 2.92 -0.90 3.72
CA SER A 75 3.20 0.55 3.59
C SER A 75 3.13 1.01 2.14
N LEU A 76 3.68 0.22 1.19
CA LEU A 76 3.53 0.51 -0.25
C LEU A 76 2.06 0.42 -0.70
N MET A 77 1.29 -0.54 -0.18
CA MET A 77 -0.15 -0.62 -0.45
C MET A 77 -0.90 0.61 0.06
N LEU A 78 -0.67 1.00 1.31
CA LEU A 78 -1.29 2.19 1.89
C LEU A 78 -0.89 3.43 1.10
N LEU A 79 0.40 3.61 0.81
CA LEU A 79 0.95 4.75 0.08
C LEU A 79 0.33 4.88 -1.32
N ASP A 80 0.23 3.77 -2.07
CA ASP A 80 -0.44 3.72 -3.38
C ASP A 80 -1.90 4.15 -3.31
N TYR A 81 -2.62 3.76 -2.25
CA TYR A 81 -4.01 4.17 -2.04
C TYR A 81 -4.12 5.67 -1.73
N ILE A 82 -3.36 6.17 -0.75
CA ILE A 82 -3.47 7.58 -0.31
C ILE A 82 -2.92 8.56 -1.35
N ILE A 83 -1.98 8.15 -2.21
CA ILE A 83 -1.56 8.93 -3.39
C ILE A 83 -2.71 9.13 -4.38
N LYS A 84 -3.67 8.21 -4.45
CA LYS A 84 -4.81 8.26 -5.38
C LYS A 84 -6.02 8.97 -4.78
N THR A 85 -6.27 8.84 -3.47
CA THR A 85 -7.52 9.28 -2.84
C THR A 85 -7.36 10.35 -1.75
N GLY A 86 -6.13 10.54 -1.23
CA GLY A 86 -5.83 11.52 -0.20
C GLY A 86 -5.40 12.88 -0.76
N SER A 87 -4.86 13.71 0.12
CA SER A 87 -4.31 15.04 -0.19
C SER A 87 -3.24 14.99 -1.28
N GLU A 88 -3.22 15.98 -2.18
CA GLU A 88 -2.21 16.09 -3.24
C GLU A 88 -0.78 16.22 -2.68
N LYS A 89 -0.65 16.72 -1.45
CA LYS A 89 0.63 16.81 -0.73
C LYS A 89 1.31 15.46 -0.57
N VAL A 90 0.54 14.36 -0.49
CA VAL A 90 1.10 13.00 -0.40
C VAL A 90 1.89 12.69 -1.67
N ALA A 91 1.30 12.91 -2.85
CA ALA A 91 1.96 12.66 -4.12
C ALA A 91 3.20 13.55 -4.29
N GLN A 92 3.11 14.82 -3.90
CA GLN A 92 4.24 15.75 -3.95
C GLN A 92 5.43 15.26 -3.11
N GLN A 93 5.21 14.93 -1.82
CA GLN A 93 6.26 14.45 -0.94
C GLN A 93 6.87 13.12 -1.43
N CYS A 94 6.07 12.25 -2.07
CA CYS A 94 6.57 11.00 -2.65
C CYS A 94 7.44 11.23 -3.88
N LYS A 95 7.15 12.25 -4.70
CA LYS A 95 8.00 12.62 -5.84
C LYS A 95 9.33 13.21 -5.39
N GLU A 96 9.30 14.07 -4.37
CA GLU A 96 10.51 14.65 -3.78
C GLU A 96 11.44 13.58 -3.20
N ASN A 97 10.87 12.52 -2.63
CA ASN A 97 11.60 11.41 -2.01
C ASN A 97 11.54 10.11 -2.84
N ILE A 98 11.37 10.20 -4.16
CA ILE A 98 11.09 9.03 -5.01
C ILE A 98 12.19 7.96 -4.92
N PHE A 99 13.44 8.35 -4.66
CA PHE A 99 14.56 7.43 -4.50
C PHE A 99 14.35 6.43 -3.36
N ALA A 100 13.73 6.84 -2.24
CA ALA A 100 13.43 5.95 -1.12
C ALA A 100 12.44 4.84 -1.51
N ILE A 101 11.57 5.08 -2.50
CA ILE A 101 10.66 4.08 -3.05
C ILE A 101 11.36 3.25 -4.14
N GLN A 102 12.25 3.86 -4.92
CA GLN A 102 12.99 3.17 -5.99
C GLN A 102 13.91 2.07 -5.47
N THR A 103 14.57 2.26 -4.34
CA THR A 103 15.44 1.23 -3.72
C THR A 103 14.68 -0.05 -3.37
N LEU A 104 13.37 0.03 -3.11
CA LEU A 104 12.52 -1.13 -2.82
C LEU A 104 12.26 -2.02 -4.04
N ARG A 105 12.61 -1.56 -5.26
CA ARG A 105 12.54 -2.38 -6.47
C ARG A 105 13.53 -3.54 -6.48
N ASP A 106 14.55 -3.47 -5.64
CA ASP A 106 15.59 -4.49 -5.48
C ASP A 106 15.47 -5.21 -4.12
N PHE A 107 14.34 -5.06 -3.42
CA PHE A 107 14.10 -5.70 -2.12
C PHE A 107 14.14 -7.23 -2.21
N GLN A 108 14.91 -7.88 -1.34
CA GLN A 108 15.06 -9.33 -1.29
C GLN A 108 14.73 -9.87 0.09
N TYR A 109 13.87 -10.89 0.13
CA TYR A 109 13.64 -11.70 1.32
C TYR A 109 13.09 -13.06 0.91
N ILE A 110 13.82 -14.13 1.26
CA ILE A 110 13.42 -15.51 1.03
C ILE A 110 13.03 -16.13 2.37
N GLU A 111 11.85 -16.71 2.44
CA GLU A 111 11.31 -17.39 3.61
C GLU A 111 10.79 -18.76 3.19
N SER A 112 11.28 -19.82 3.84
CA SER A 112 10.91 -21.21 3.52
C SER A 112 11.04 -21.54 2.02
N ASN A 113 12.15 -21.11 1.42
CA ASN A 113 12.45 -21.26 -0.02
C ASN A 113 11.47 -20.54 -0.97
N GLN A 114 10.67 -19.60 -0.45
CA GLN A 114 9.78 -18.74 -1.24
C GLN A 114 10.27 -17.29 -1.21
N ASP A 115 10.38 -16.65 -2.37
CA ASP A 115 10.70 -15.23 -2.46
C ASP A 115 9.48 -14.38 -2.07
N LYS A 116 9.49 -13.88 -0.83
CA LYS A 116 8.46 -12.94 -0.35
C LYS A 116 8.74 -11.50 -0.78
N GLY A 117 9.98 -11.21 -1.19
CA GLY A 117 10.38 -9.89 -1.67
C GLY A 117 9.79 -9.54 -3.04
N ILE A 118 9.40 -10.53 -3.85
CA ILE A 118 8.85 -10.29 -5.20
C ILE A 118 7.66 -9.33 -5.20
N ASN A 119 6.74 -9.47 -4.25
CA ASN A 119 5.56 -8.60 -4.14
C ASN A 119 5.94 -7.16 -3.80
N VAL A 120 6.96 -6.97 -2.96
CA VAL A 120 7.50 -5.64 -2.63
C VAL A 120 8.09 -5.00 -3.88
N ARG A 121 8.90 -5.75 -4.64
CA ARG A 121 9.54 -5.25 -5.86
C ARG A 121 8.52 -4.85 -6.91
N GLU A 122 7.52 -5.69 -7.18
CA GLU A 122 6.47 -5.41 -8.17
C GLU A 122 5.63 -4.20 -7.77
N LYS A 123 5.21 -4.11 -6.50
CA LYS A 123 4.45 -2.95 -6.01
C LYS A 123 5.27 -1.66 -6.08
N ALA A 124 6.56 -1.70 -5.73
CA ALA A 124 7.46 -0.56 -5.83
C ALA A 124 7.65 -0.09 -7.29
N LYS A 125 7.84 -1.03 -8.24
CA LYS A 125 7.94 -0.72 -9.68
C LYS A 125 6.69 0.01 -10.18
N GLN A 126 5.50 -0.50 -9.85
CA GLN A 126 4.23 0.10 -10.24
C GLN A 126 4.07 1.51 -9.64
N LEU A 127 4.41 1.68 -8.36
CA LEU A 127 4.27 2.97 -7.69
C LEU A 127 5.23 4.02 -8.24
N VAL A 128 6.49 3.65 -8.49
CA VAL A 128 7.47 4.54 -9.13
C VAL A 128 7.02 4.92 -10.54
N ALA A 129 6.49 3.97 -11.32
CA ALA A 129 5.98 4.26 -12.66
C ALA A 129 4.81 5.24 -12.62
N LEU A 130 3.90 5.11 -11.64
CA LEU A 130 2.79 6.05 -11.45
C LEU A 130 3.29 7.45 -11.06
N LEU A 131 4.25 7.54 -10.14
CA LEU A 131 4.77 8.83 -9.64
C LEU A 131 5.57 9.62 -10.68
N LYS A 132 6.14 8.95 -11.68
CA LYS A 132 6.89 9.58 -12.78
C LYS A 132 5.99 10.14 -13.89
N ASP A 133 4.75 9.68 -13.99
CA ASP A 133 3.80 10.10 -15.02
C ASP A 133 2.67 10.95 -14.40
N ASP A 134 2.86 12.27 -14.44
CA ASP A 134 1.92 13.23 -13.86
C ASP A 134 0.52 13.15 -14.46
N GLN A 135 0.43 12.92 -15.77
CA GLN A 135 -0.85 12.87 -16.47
C GLN A 135 -1.60 11.60 -16.09
N ARG A 136 -0.91 10.45 -16.07
CA ARG A 136 -1.49 9.20 -15.59
C ARG A 136 -1.91 9.31 -14.13
N LEU A 137 -1.09 9.90 -13.26
CA LEU A 137 -1.41 10.08 -11.85
C LEU A 137 -2.68 10.92 -11.66
N ARG A 138 -2.83 12.04 -12.39
CA ARG A 138 -4.06 12.87 -12.35
C ARG A 138 -5.30 12.06 -12.75
N ASN A 139 -5.19 11.27 -13.82
CA ASN A 139 -6.29 10.43 -14.29
C ASN A 139 -6.67 9.34 -13.27
N GLU A 140 -5.69 8.67 -12.67
CA GLU A 140 -5.92 7.65 -11.65
C GLU A 140 -6.53 8.25 -10.38
N ARG A 141 -6.10 9.45 -9.97
CA ARG A 141 -6.72 10.20 -8.85
C ARG A 141 -8.19 10.51 -9.14
N ALA A 142 -8.50 11.06 -10.32
CA ALA A 142 -9.88 11.38 -10.70
C ALA A 142 -10.80 10.15 -10.68
N LYS A 143 -10.32 9.00 -11.19
CA LYS A 143 -11.05 7.73 -11.14
C LYS A 143 -11.24 7.23 -9.71
N ALA A 144 -10.17 7.24 -8.91
CA ALA A 144 -10.18 6.70 -7.56
C ALA A 144 -11.08 7.50 -6.61
N LEU A 145 -11.07 8.83 -6.70
CA LEU A 145 -11.95 9.69 -5.92
C LEU A 145 -13.43 9.43 -6.25
N LYS A 146 -13.78 9.34 -7.54
CA LYS A 146 -15.14 8.99 -7.97
C LYS A 146 -15.59 7.61 -7.47
N ALA A 147 -14.69 6.63 -7.45
CA ALA A 147 -14.97 5.31 -6.91
C ALA A 147 -15.18 5.34 -5.39
N LYS A 148 -14.32 6.08 -4.65
CA LYS A 148 -14.43 6.28 -3.20
C LYS A 148 -15.76 6.94 -2.82
N GLU A 149 -16.18 7.98 -3.53
CA GLU A 149 -17.48 8.66 -3.31
C GLU A 149 -18.67 7.70 -3.46
N ARG A 150 -18.67 6.86 -4.51
CA ARG A 150 -19.73 5.86 -4.73
C ARG A 150 -19.83 4.86 -3.59
N LEU A 151 -18.69 4.39 -3.09
CA LEU A 151 -18.65 3.45 -1.96
C LEU A 151 -19.17 4.10 -0.68
N ALA A 152 -18.85 5.37 -0.44
CA ALA A 152 -19.36 6.13 0.70
C ALA A 152 -20.89 6.31 0.63
N LEU A 153 -21.44 6.64 -0.54
CA LEU A 153 -22.89 6.80 -0.73
C LEU A 153 -23.64 5.48 -0.52
N ASN A 154 -23.12 4.37 -1.04
CA ASN A 154 -23.72 3.05 -0.86
C ASN A 154 -23.70 2.59 0.61
N ALA A 155 -22.67 2.98 1.38
CA ALA A 155 -22.58 2.67 2.80
C ALA A 155 -23.62 3.43 3.67
N ILE A 156 -24.10 4.58 3.19
CA ILE A 156 -25.08 5.43 3.90
C ILE A 156 -26.53 5.05 3.53
N GLY A 157 -26.74 4.13 2.58
CA GLY A 157 -28.08 3.61 2.24
C GLY A 157 -29.01 4.62 1.58
N ILE A 158 -28.48 5.73 1.06
CA ILE A 158 -29.27 6.72 0.30
C ILE A 158 -29.32 6.26 -1.16
N GLY A 159 -30.29 5.39 -1.46
CA GLY A 159 -30.66 5.08 -2.83
C GLY A 159 -31.37 6.29 -3.45
N ALA A 160 -30.69 7.00 -4.35
CA ALA A 160 -31.38 7.86 -5.30
C ALA A 160 -32.15 6.95 -6.27
N ASP A 161 -33.49 7.05 -6.22
CA ASP A 161 -34.40 6.39 -7.14
C ASP A 161 -34.10 6.87 -8.57
N ASP A 162 -33.54 5.99 -9.39
CA ASP A 162 -33.59 6.13 -10.84
C ASP A 162 -34.12 4.81 -11.42
N LYS A 163 -35.44 4.79 -11.63
CA LYS A 163 -36.15 3.70 -12.30
C LYS A 163 -35.78 3.66 -13.78
N VAL A 164 -34.96 2.69 -14.18
CA VAL A 164 -35.18 1.94 -15.44
C VAL A 164 -34.88 0.45 -15.24
N ARG A 165 -35.94 -0.35 -15.43
CA ARG A 165 -35.97 -1.81 -15.54
C ARG A 165 -34.97 -2.35 -16.57
N TYR A 166 -34.25 -3.41 -16.23
CA TYR A 166 -34.28 -4.70 -16.96
C TYR A 166 -33.71 -5.83 -16.11
N GLY A 167 -34.42 -6.96 -16.06
CA GLY A 167 -33.82 -8.30 -15.86
C GLY A 167 -33.34 -8.70 -14.47
N ARG A 168 -34.24 -9.33 -13.70
CA ARG A 168 -33.90 -10.19 -12.56
C ARG A 168 -33.14 -11.42 -13.09
N GLY A 169 -31.90 -11.63 -12.64
CA GLY A 169 -31.12 -12.83 -12.90
C GLY A 169 -30.09 -13.04 -11.79
N SER A 170 -30.33 -14.05 -10.95
CA SER A 170 -29.32 -14.59 -10.04
C SER A 170 -28.04 -14.93 -10.81
N ARG A 171 -26.86 -14.61 -10.25
CA ARG A 171 -25.69 -15.51 -10.14
C ARG A 171 -24.39 -14.75 -9.76
N ILE A 172 -23.75 -15.25 -8.70
CA ILE A 172 -22.33 -15.66 -8.62
C ILE A 172 -21.26 -14.54 -8.63
N CYS A 173 -20.52 -14.45 -7.51
CA CYS A 173 -19.20 -13.83 -7.45
C CYS A 173 -18.26 -14.49 -8.48
N PRO A 174 -17.55 -13.74 -9.33
CA PRO A 174 -16.48 -14.33 -10.14
C PRO A 174 -15.33 -14.76 -9.21
N PRO A 175 -14.70 -15.92 -9.45
CA PRO A 175 -13.49 -16.31 -8.73
C PRO A 175 -12.31 -15.44 -9.19
N GLU A 176 -11.44 -15.10 -8.24
CA GLU A 176 -10.09 -14.60 -8.52
C GLU A 176 -9.38 -15.60 -9.45
N GLN A 177 -8.90 -15.11 -10.59
CA GLN A 177 -8.06 -15.91 -11.48
C GLN A 177 -6.65 -16.00 -10.87
N GLU A 178 -6.32 -17.20 -10.40
CA GLU A 178 -4.95 -17.62 -10.12
C GLU A 178 -4.20 -17.74 -11.47
N GLU A 179 -3.16 -16.94 -11.67
CA GLU A 179 -2.23 -17.13 -12.79
C GLU A 179 -1.26 -18.28 -12.47
N GLU A 180 -1.48 -19.40 -13.15
CA GLU A 180 -0.60 -20.55 -13.21
C GLU A 180 0.66 -20.19 -14.04
N VAL A 181 1.79 -20.00 -13.37
CA VAL A 181 3.09 -19.82 -14.05
C VAL A 181 3.59 -21.18 -14.50
N THR A 182 3.41 -21.47 -15.79
CA THR A 182 3.96 -22.66 -16.43
C THR A 182 5.49 -22.56 -16.54
N LEU A 183 6.15 -23.50 -15.85
CA LEU A 183 7.57 -23.80 -16.01
C LEU A 183 7.86 -24.23 -17.44
N THR A 184 8.63 -23.44 -18.18
CA THR A 184 9.44 -23.96 -19.29
C THR A 184 10.90 -23.60 -19.06
N HIS A 185 11.64 -24.68 -18.83
CA HIS A 185 13.09 -24.79 -18.82
C HIS A 185 13.66 -24.26 -20.15
N MET A 186 14.63 -23.35 -20.11
CA MET A 186 15.77 -23.42 -21.04
C MET A 186 16.99 -22.72 -20.45
N GLU A 187 18.12 -23.36 -20.70
CA GLU A 187 19.37 -23.31 -19.95
C GLU A 187 20.31 -22.13 -20.30
N MET A 188 21.32 -22.01 -19.42
CA MET A 188 22.70 -21.53 -19.66
C MET A 188 22.93 -20.04 -19.95
N GLY A 189 23.59 -19.35 -19.01
CA GLY A 189 24.09 -18.00 -19.26
C GLY A 189 24.77 -17.32 -18.08
N VAL A 190 25.89 -17.88 -17.65
CA VAL A 190 26.80 -17.44 -16.58
C VAL A 190 27.29 -15.96 -16.69
N LYS A 191 27.38 -15.30 -15.52
CA LYS A 191 28.17 -14.07 -15.13
C LYS A 191 27.63 -12.71 -15.65
N VAL A 192 27.69 -11.60 -14.91
CA VAL A 192 28.88 -10.97 -14.29
C VAL A 192 28.48 -9.98 -13.16
N VAL A 193 29.06 -10.24 -11.98
CA VAL A 193 29.76 -9.35 -11.02
C VAL A 193 29.06 -8.14 -10.37
N CYS A 194 28.84 -8.30 -9.07
CA CYS A 194 28.80 -7.26 -8.05
C CYS A 194 30.26 -6.84 -7.73
N THR A 195 30.66 -5.61 -8.09
CA THR A 195 31.95 -5.05 -7.65
C THR A 195 31.76 -4.40 -6.30
N VAL A 196 32.28 -5.06 -5.28
CA VAL A 196 32.40 -4.55 -3.91
C VAL A 196 33.51 -3.50 -3.90
N MET A 197 33.17 -2.26 -3.55
CA MET A 197 34.17 -1.23 -3.26
C MET A 197 34.85 -1.59 -1.92
N HIS A 198 36.14 -1.91 -1.97
CA HIS A 198 37.05 -1.78 -0.83
C HIS A 198 38.06 -0.70 -1.18
N VAL A 199 38.01 0.42 -0.45
CA VAL A 199 39.05 1.45 -0.45
C VAL A 199 39.82 1.27 0.85
N SER A 200 41.12 1.06 0.75
CA SER A 200 42.07 1.27 1.85
C SER A 200 43.34 1.86 1.22
N SER A 201 43.74 3.01 1.76
CA SER A 201 45.01 3.68 1.48
C SER A 201 46.21 2.89 1.99
#